data_AF-A0A6C0E7P5-F1
#
_entry.id   AF-A0A6C0E7P5-F1
#
_cell.length_a   1.000
_cell.length_b   1.000
_cell.length_c   1.000
_cell.angle_alpha   90.00
_cell.angle_beta   90.00
_cell.angle_gamma   90.00
#
_symmetry.space_group_name_H-M   'P 1'
#
loop_
_entity.id
_entity.type
_entity.pdbx_description
1 polymer ?
#
loop_
_entity_poly.entity_id
_entity_poly.type
_entity_poly.pdbx_seq_one_letter_code
_entity_poly.pdbx_strand_id
1 'polypeptide(L)'
;MINQLFKKEPDREIILDLINAFGYQNINQIDQPFNKSDLEKRKTIDKIQKLKSKLEKYYIPCKAKNYLNKKLTIKSILTILRQFIKSEGYFLNYWESYVDGVKITYYQIKEDETVKKNKTYVVSFS
;
A
#
# COMPACT_ATOMS: atom_id res chain seq x y z
N MET A 1 -17.18 4.56 10.37
CA MET A 1 -16.00 4.93 11.17
C MET A 1 -15.25 6.00 10.42
N ILE A 2 -15.09 7.21 10.97
CA ILE A 2 -14.38 8.32 10.31
C ILE A 2 -12.98 7.83 9.94
N ASN A 3 -12.56 8.04 8.69
CA ASN A 3 -11.23 7.67 8.23
C ASN A 3 -10.19 8.57 8.93
N GLN A 4 -9.74 8.17 10.12
CA GLN A 4 -8.84 8.95 10.99
C GLN A 4 -7.41 9.13 10.42
N LEU A 5 -7.18 8.68 9.19
CA LEU A 5 -5.88 8.73 8.51
C LEU A 5 -5.84 9.86 7.48
N PHE A 6 -6.90 9.99 6.68
CA PHE A 6 -6.91 10.82 5.49
C PHE A 6 -7.91 11.98 5.59
N LYS A 7 -7.52 13.14 5.05
CA LYS A 7 -8.39 14.32 4.89
C LYS A 7 -9.39 14.14 3.74
N LYS A 8 -8.98 13.39 2.71
CA LYS A 8 -9.77 13.00 1.54
C LYS A 8 -9.39 11.58 1.14
N GLU A 9 -10.30 10.86 0.53
CA GLU A 9 -9.98 9.52 0.04
C GLU A 9 -8.86 9.57 -1.00
N PRO A 10 -7.88 8.65 -0.93
CA PRO A 10 -6.88 8.49 -1.99
C PRO A 10 -7.56 8.19 -3.32
N ASP A 11 -7.20 8.93 -4.36
CA ASP A 11 -7.66 8.65 -5.71
C ASP A 11 -6.86 7.49 -6.33
N ARG A 12 -7.39 6.95 -7.44
CA ARG A 12 -6.74 5.84 -8.14
C ARG A 12 -5.35 6.22 -8.65
N GLU A 13 -5.13 7.47 -9.02
CA GLU A 13 -3.84 7.95 -9.53
C GLU A 13 -2.74 7.83 -8.47
N ILE A 14 -2.98 8.30 -7.24
CA ILE A 14 -1.96 8.19 -6.18
C ILE A 14 -1.67 6.74 -5.79
N ILE A 15 -2.68 5.86 -5.88
CA ILE A 15 -2.52 4.44 -5.61
C ILE A 15 -1.69 3.77 -6.71
N LEU A 16 -1.93 4.11 -7.98
CA LEU A 16 -1.11 3.64 -9.10
C LEU A 16 0.34 4.11 -8.98
N ASP A 17 0.58 5.39 -8.69
CA ASP A 17 1.92 5.93 -8.40
C ASP A 17 2.60 5.14 -7.27
N LEU A 18 1.86 4.83 -6.21
CA LEU A 18 2.36 4.10 -5.06
C LEU A 18 2.76 2.66 -5.42
N ILE A 19 1.90 1.89 -6.07
CA ILE A 19 2.23 0.50 -6.46
C ILE A 19 3.34 0.46 -7.52
N ASN A 20 3.40 1.45 -8.42
CA ASN A 20 4.50 1.63 -9.38
C ASN A 20 5.84 1.83 -8.66
N ALA A 21 5.86 2.58 -7.55
CA ALA A 21 7.06 2.74 -6.75
C ALA A 21 7.54 1.40 -6.15
N PHE A 22 6.63 0.51 -5.78
CA PHE A 22 6.91 -0.85 -5.32
C PHE A 22 7.29 -1.83 -6.45
N GLY A 23 7.12 -1.43 -7.72
CA GLY A 23 7.54 -2.20 -8.89
C GLY A 23 6.41 -2.91 -9.64
N TYR A 24 5.15 -2.58 -9.36
CA TYR A 24 4.00 -3.13 -10.08
C TYR A 24 3.52 -2.13 -11.13
N GLN A 25 3.44 -2.54 -12.39
CA GLN A 25 3.02 -1.63 -13.47
C GLN A 25 1.51 -1.38 -13.50
N ASN A 26 0.74 -2.33 -12.97
CA ASN A 26 -0.71 -2.27 -12.93
C ASN A 26 -1.26 -3.17 -11.82
N ILE A 27 -2.56 -3.05 -11.57
CA ILE A 27 -3.30 -3.81 -10.54
C ILE A 27 -3.24 -5.33 -10.79
N ASN A 28 -3.09 -5.79 -12.03
CA ASN A 28 -3.11 -7.22 -12.35
C ASN A 28 -1.85 -7.96 -11.86
N GLN A 29 -0.75 -7.23 -11.59
CA GLN A 29 0.53 -7.82 -11.16
C GLN A 29 0.77 -7.71 -9.65
N ILE A 30 -0.15 -7.09 -8.89
CA ILE A 30 0.06 -6.76 -7.47
C ILE A 30 0.13 -8.01 -6.58
N ASP A 31 -0.30 -9.16 -7.10
CA ASP A 31 -0.28 -10.45 -6.42
C ASP A 31 1.12 -11.08 -6.37
N GLN A 32 2.12 -10.55 -7.08
CA GLN A 32 3.48 -11.08 -7.00
C GLN A 32 4.13 -10.75 -5.64
N PRO A 33 4.66 -11.75 -4.91
CA PRO A 33 5.35 -11.51 -3.64
C PRO A 33 6.62 -10.68 -3.79
N PHE A 34 6.98 -9.97 -2.72
CA PHE A 34 8.24 -9.24 -2.61
C PHE A 34 8.77 -9.29 -1.18
N ASN A 35 10.08 -9.15 -1.02
CA ASN A 35 10.73 -9.09 0.29
C ASN A 35 11.56 -7.81 0.46
N LYS A 36 12.21 -7.70 1.62
CA LYS A 36 13.08 -6.56 1.95
C LYS A 36 14.15 -6.30 0.89
N SER A 37 14.84 -7.34 0.43
CA SER A 37 15.91 -7.22 -0.55
C SER A 37 15.40 -6.75 -1.92
N ASP A 38 14.18 -7.15 -2.31
CA ASP A 38 13.55 -6.64 -3.54
C ASP A 38 13.29 -5.13 -3.46
N LEU A 39 12.81 -4.65 -2.30
CA LEU A 39 12.55 -3.23 -2.09
C LEU A 39 13.82 -2.38 -2.18
N GLU A 40 14.94 -2.90 -1.65
CA GLU A 40 16.26 -2.28 -1.72
C GLU A 40 16.78 -2.25 -3.15
N LYS A 41 16.73 -3.38 -3.88
CA LYS A 41 17.12 -3.47 -5.30
C LYS A 41 16.34 -2.48 -6.18
N ARG A 42 15.03 -2.34 -5.93
CA ARG A 42 14.14 -1.42 -6.67
C ARG A 42 14.29 0.05 -6.27
N LYS A 43 15.10 0.36 -5.25
CA LYS A 43 15.24 1.68 -4.61
C LYS A 43 13.88 2.29 -4.22
N THR A 44 13.04 1.45 -3.62
CA THR A 44 11.63 1.81 -3.33
C THR A 44 11.54 3.01 -2.40
N ILE A 45 12.40 3.11 -1.39
CA ILE A 45 12.43 4.25 -0.46
C ILE A 45 12.63 5.58 -1.21
N ASP A 46 13.57 5.63 -2.16
CA ASP A 46 13.86 6.84 -2.93
C ASP A 46 12.68 7.24 -3.82
N LYS A 47 12.01 6.25 -4.42
CA LYS A 47 10.79 6.49 -5.21
C LYS A 47 9.66 7.04 -4.35
N ILE A 48 9.43 6.47 -3.17
CA ILE A 48 8.40 6.95 -2.23
C ILE A 48 8.76 8.35 -1.70
N GLN A 49 10.04 8.62 -1.46
CA GLN A 49 10.50 9.95 -1.06
C GLN A 49 10.15 11.02 -2.10
N LYS A 50 10.23 10.70 -3.41
CA LYS A 50 9.80 11.60 -4.49
C LYS A 50 8.28 11.81 -4.52
N LEU A 51 7.51 10.77 -4.16
CA LEU A 51 6.04 10.84 -4.06
C LEU A 51 5.54 11.50 -2.78
N LYS A 52 6.43 11.78 -1.81
CA LYS A 52 6.08 12.28 -0.48
C LYS A 52 5.13 13.47 -0.51
N SER A 53 5.41 14.48 -1.35
CA SER A 53 4.61 15.70 -1.45
C SER A 53 3.20 15.43 -1.98
N LYS A 54 3.04 14.43 -2.86
CA LYS A 54 1.71 13.97 -3.31
C LYS A 54 0.97 13.26 -2.18
N LEU A 55 1.64 12.31 -1.49
CA LEU A 55 1.05 11.53 -0.39
C LEU A 55 0.59 12.42 0.78
N GLU A 56 1.35 13.48 1.10
CA GLU A 56 1.04 14.40 2.20
C GLU A 56 -0.30 15.14 2.00
N LYS A 57 -0.73 15.36 0.76
CA LYS A 57 -2.02 16.00 0.44
C LYS A 57 -3.22 15.18 0.91
N TYR A 58 -3.07 13.86 1.05
CA TYR A 58 -4.15 12.97 1.48
C TYR A 58 -4.17 12.80 2.99
N TYR A 59 -3.02 12.83 3.67
CA TYR A 59 -2.97 12.62 5.12
C TYR A 59 -3.45 13.81 5.95
N ILE A 60 -4.04 13.51 7.11
CA ILE A 60 -4.22 14.47 8.21
C ILE A 60 -2.84 14.90 8.75
N PRO A 61 -2.62 16.17 9.17
CA PRO A 61 -1.27 16.69 9.44
C PRO A 61 -0.46 15.87 10.45
N CYS A 62 -1.10 15.37 11.50
CA CYS A 62 -0.44 14.53 12.51
C CYS A 62 0.03 13.17 11.94
N LYS A 63 -0.72 12.60 10.99
CA LYS A 63 -0.38 11.34 10.33
C LYS A 63 0.71 11.53 9.27
N ALA A 64 0.64 12.62 8.50
CA ALA A 64 1.71 13.02 7.59
C ALA A 64 3.04 13.20 8.36
N LYS A 65 3.00 13.90 9.51
CA LYS A 65 4.18 14.07 10.36
C LYS A 65 4.79 12.74 10.80
N ASN A 66 3.96 11.77 11.17
CA ASN A 66 4.42 10.47 11.68
C ASN A 66 4.94 9.53 10.60
N TYR A 67 4.29 9.48 9.42
CA TYR A 67 4.61 8.50 8.38
C TYR A 67 5.52 9.04 7.27
N LEU A 68 5.43 10.35 6.95
CA LEU A 68 6.13 10.97 5.82
C LEU A 68 7.27 11.92 6.25
N ASN A 69 7.12 12.63 7.37
CA ASN A 69 8.11 13.67 7.76
C ASN A 69 9.28 13.14 8.58
N LYS A 70 9.18 11.93 9.10
CA LYS A 70 10.33 11.20 9.64
C LYS A 70 11.14 10.55 8.52
N LYS A 71 12.37 10.13 8.81
CA LYS A 71 13.20 9.33 7.89
C LYS A 71 12.40 8.12 7.42
N LEU A 72 12.20 8.00 6.10
CA LEU A 72 11.53 6.86 5.52
C LEU A 72 12.37 5.59 5.74
N THR A 73 11.69 4.55 6.20
CA THR A 73 12.24 3.21 6.43
C THR A 73 11.35 2.20 5.71
N ILE A 74 11.85 0.98 5.56
CA ILE A 74 11.08 -0.12 4.95
C ILE A 74 9.75 -0.33 5.68
N LYS A 75 9.78 -0.29 7.02
CA LYS A 75 8.56 -0.41 7.84
C LYS A 75 7.56 0.73 7.58
N SER A 76 8.05 1.97 7.40
CA SER A 76 7.16 3.11 7.17
C SER A 76 6.56 3.07 5.76
N ILE A 77 7.33 2.72 4.72
CA ILE A 77 6.78 2.60 3.35
C ILE A 77 5.78 1.45 3.24
N LEU A 78 6.00 0.31 3.91
CA LEU A 78 5.03 -0.78 3.97
C LEU A 78 3.74 -0.36 4.69
N THR A 79 3.88 0.47 5.72
CA THR A 79 2.72 1.04 6.44
C THR A 79 1.92 1.99 5.54
N ILE A 80 2.60 2.86 4.80
CA ILE A 80 1.97 3.76 3.82
C ILE A 80 1.23 2.93 2.77
N LEU A 81 1.91 1.96 2.14
CA LEU A 81 1.30 1.06 1.16
C LEU A 81 0.01 0.44 1.70
N ARG A 82 0.07 -0.19 2.88
CA ARG A 82 -1.09 -0.82 3.52
C ARG A 82 -2.26 0.14 3.73
N GLN A 83 -1.99 1.38 4.11
CA GLN A 83 -3.05 2.37 4.38
C GLN A 83 -3.75 2.82 3.09
N PHE A 84 -3.01 3.00 2.00
CA PHE A 84 -3.55 3.44 0.72
C PHE A 84 -4.28 2.31 -0.02
N ILE A 85 -3.71 1.10 -0.09
CA ILE A 85 -4.37 -0.01 -0.82
C ILE A 85 -5.68 -0.45 -0.14
N LYS A 86 -5.82 -0.20 1.17
CA LYS A 86 -7.05 -0.49 1.93
C LYS A 86 -8.25 0.32 1.45
N SER A 87 -8.07 1.54 0.92
CA SER A 87 -9.21 2.32 0.39
C SER A 87 -9.81 1.70 -0.87
N GLU A 88 -9.04 0.89 -1.59
CA GLU A 88 -9.49 0.19 -2.81
C GLU A 88 -9.94 -1.26 -2.55
N GLY A 89 -10.00 -1.68 -1.29
CA GLY A 89 -10.38 -3.05 -0.95
C GLY A 89 -9.26 -4.07 -1.19
N TYR A 90 -8.01 -3.68 -0.92
CA TYR A 90 -6.87 -4.59 -0.88
C TYR A 90 -6.22 -4.58 0.51
N PHE A 91 -5.47 -5.63 0.81
CA PHE A 91 -4.67 -5.72 2.03
C PHE A 91 -3.26 -6.25 1.73
N LEU A 92 -2.33 -5.97 2.65
CA LEU A 92 -0.96 -6.46 2.57
C LEU A 92 -0.84 -7.73 3.42
N ASN A 93 -0.78 -8.88 2.76
CA ASN A 93 -0.46 -10.17 3.37
C ASN A 93 1.04 -10.28 3.63
N TYR A 94 1.43 -11.06 4.64
CA TYR A 94 2.85 -11.37 4.90
C TYR A 94 3.02 -12.76 5.50
N TRP A 95 4.19 -13.36 5.26
CA TRP A 95 4.60 -14.63 5.88
C TRP A 95 6.13 -14.68 6.00
N GLU A 96 6.60 -15.66 6.76
CA GLU A 96 8.03 -15.90 6.95
C GLU A 96 8.40 -17.23 6.27
N SER A 97 9.56 -17.25 5.63
CA SER A 97 10.14 -18.45 5.04
C SER A 97 11.62 -18.52 5.37
N TYR A 98 12.21 -19.70 5.26
CA TYR A 98 13.65 -19.88 5.36
C TYR A 98 14.21 -20.21 3.98
N VAL A 99 15.23 -19.48 3.55
CA VAL A 99 15.98 -19.74 2.32
C VAL A 99 17.44 -19.84 2.72
N ASP A 100 18.07 -20.98 2.48
CA ASP A 100 19.46 -21.27 2.87
C ASP A 100 19.74 -21.01 4.37
N GLY A 101 18.79 -21.39 5.23
CA GLY A 101 18.87 -21.18 6.67
C GLY A 101 18.64 -19.73 7.13
N VAL A 102 18.45 -18.78 6.21
CA VAL A 102 18.16 -17.38 6.51
C VAL A 102 16.66 -17.14 6.51
N LYS A 103 16.16 -16.53 7.59
CA LYS A 103 14.75 -16.14 7.71
C LYS A 103 14.45 -14.91 6.85
N ILE A 104 13.51 -15.04 5.93
CA ILE A 104 13.05 -13.98 5.03
C ILE A 104 11.56 -13.73 5.23
N THR A 105 11.18 -12.47 5.40
CA THR A 105 9.77 -12.04 5.43
C THR A 105 9.34 -11.61 4.02
N TYR A 106 8.28 -12.24 3.54
CA TYR A 106 7.64 -11.92 2.27
C TYR A 106 6.36 -11.14 2.50
N TYR A 107 6.04 -10.27 1.55
CA TYR A 107 4.84 -9.44 1.50
C TYR A 107 4.14 -9.65 0.16
N GLN A 108 2.81 -9.56 0.15
CA GLN A 108 2.00 -9.72 -1.05
C GLN A 108 0.73 -8.88 -0.93
N ILE A 109 0.37 -8.15 -1.98
CA ILE A 109 -0.91 -7.42 -2.01
C ILE A 109 -1.99 -8.41 -2.46
N LYS A 110 -3.09 -8.49 -1.71
CA LYS A 110 -4.24 -9.33 -2.02
C LYS A 110 -5.53 -8.52 -1.99
N GLU A 111 -6.50 -8.93 -2.78
CA GLU A 111 -7.85 -8.38 -2.72
C GLU A 111 -8.54 -8.77 -1.41
N ASP A 112 -9.25 -7.82 -0.81
CA ASP A 112 -10.13 -8.05 0.34
C ASP A 112 -11.53 -8.42 -0.18
N GLU A 113 -11.81 -9.72 -0.21
CA GLU A 113 -13.09 -10.27 -0.68
C GLU A 113 -14.30 -9.74 0.11
N THR A 114 -14.08 -9.28 1.36
CA THR A 114 -15.16 -8.74 2.20
C THR A 114 -15.67 -7.38 1.69
N VAL A 115 -14.79 -6.59 1.05
CA VAL A 115 -15.13 -5.27 0.49
C VAL A 115 -15.88 -5.40 -0.84
N LYS A 116 -15.59 -6.44 -1.64
CA LYS A 116 -16.29 -6.70 -2.91
C LYS A 116 -17.78 -7.00 -2.70
N LYS A 117 -18.14 -7.80 -1.67
CA LYS A 117 -19.54 -8.15 -1.39
C LYS A 117 -20.43 -6.92 -1.14
N ASN A 118 -19.89 -5.88 -0.51
CA ASN A 118 -20.61 -4.65 -0.19
C ASN A 118 -20.83 -3.71 -1.38
N LYS A 119 -20.12 -3.91 -2.52
CA LYS A 119 -20.30 -3.13 -3.76
C LYS A 119 -21.26 -3.81 -4.76
N THR A 120 -21.79 -4.99 -4.44
CA THR A 120 -22.78 -5.67 -5.29
C THR A 120 -24.11 -4.91 -5.19
N TYR A 121 -24.49 -4.24 -6.27
CA TYR A 121 -25.73 -3.46 -6.37
C TYR A 121 -26.94 -4.32 -6.02
N VAL A 122 -27.82 -3.78 -5.16
CA VAL A 122 -29.20 -4.29 -5.01
C VAL A 122 -29.88 -4.01 -6.36
N VAL A 123 -29.94 -5.01 -7.22
CA VAL A 123 -30.78 -4.93 -8.42
C VAL A 123 -32.21 -5.23 -7.96
N SER A 124 -32.96 -4.17 -7.70
CA SER A 124 -34.40 -4.26 -7.48
C SER A 124 -35.06 -4.64 -8.81
N PHE A 125 -35.66 -5.82 -8.89
CA PHE A 125 -36.58 -6.13 -9.97
C PHE A 125 -37.94 -5.50 -9.63
N SER A 126 -38.42 -4.62 -10.51
CA SER A 126 -39.79 -4.08 -10.50
C SER A 126 -40.76 -5.05 -11.16
#